data_AF-A0AAV3UCE7-F1
#
_entry.id   AF-A0AAV3UCE7-F1
#
_cell.length_a   1.000
_cell.length_b   1.000
_cell.length_c   1.000
_cell.angle_alpha   90.00
_cell.angle_beta   90.00
_cell.angle_gamma   90.00
#
_symmetry.space_group_name_H-M   'P 1'
#
loop_
_entity.id
_entity.type
_entity.pdbx_description
1 polymer ?
#
loop_
_entity_poly.entity_id
_entity_poly.type
_entity_poly.pdbx_seq_one_letter_code
_entity_poly.pdbx_strand_id
1 'polypeptide(L)'
;MHPTESTAGDIPETAIEALGTLASEHRIAILRELAVADEPLAFSELRERVGIRDTGRFNYHLSKLRERFVRETDGKYELGHAGERVVLATTDLDADGAATLAKAHGTDENGECAVCGEEDCNRVIHVHLSGA
;
A
#
# COMPACT_ATOMS: atom_id res chain seq x y z
N MET A 1 11.71 -23.17 -37.27
CA MET A 1 12.74 -22.87 -36.26
C MET A 1 12.51 -21.44 -35.77
N HIS A 2 11.75 -21.32 -34.69
CA HIS A 2 12.00 -20.35 -33.62
C HIS A 2 11.58 -21.11 -32.35
N PRO A 3 12.49 -21.36 -31.41
CA PRO A 3 12.14 -22.06 -30.18
C PRO A 3 11.26 -21.13 -29.35
N THR A 4 10.08 -21.59 -28.94
CA THR A 4 9.34 -20.97 -27.85
C THR A 4 10.01 -21.39 -26.56
N GLU A 5 11.06 -20.66 -26.19
CA GLU A 5 11.66 -20.76 -24.87
C GLU A 5 10.59 -20.40 -23.84
N SER A 6 10.31 -21.36 -22.97
CA SER A 6 9.61 -21.16 -21.71
C SER A 6 10.40 -20.13 -20.89
N THR A 7 9.84 -18.94 -20.70
CA THR A 7 10.35 -17.97 -19.73
C THR A 7 9.41 -17.97 -18.52
N ALA A 8 9.99 -17.94 -17.32
CA ALA A 8 9.25 -17.93 -16.07
C ALA A 8 8.24 -16.77 -16.03
N GLY A 9 6.95 -17.09 -15.91
CA GLY A 9 5.87 -16.26 -15.38
C GLY A 9 5.79 -14.81 -15.84
N ASP A 10 5.05 -14.55 -16.92
CA ASP A 10 4.72 -13.18 -17.34
C ASP A 10 4.00 -12.43 -16.20
N ILE A 11 4.65 -11.42 -15.64
CA ILE A 11 4.00 -10.48 -14.73
C ILE A 11 2.95 -9.72 -15.55
N PRO A 12 1.68 -9.64 -15.10
CA PRO A 12 0.66 -8.90 -15.82
C PRO A 12 1.11 -7.44 -16.07
N GLU A 13 0.95 -6.94 -17.30
CA GLU A 13 1.31 -5.55 -17.65
C GLU A 13 0.62 -4.54 -16.73
N THR A 14 -0.63 -4.81 -16.35
CA THR A 14 -1.39 -4.02 -15.37
C THR A 14 -0.75 -3.95 -13.98
N ALA A 15 0.03 -4.95 -13.59
CA ALA A 15 0.80 -4.93 -12.35
C ALA A 15 2.06 -4.06 -12.48
N ILE A 16 2.73 -4.12 -13.62
CA ILE A 16 3.89 -3.27 -13.93
C ILE A 16 3.47 -1.80 -13.96
N GLU A 17 2.35 -1.47 -14.61
CA GLU A 17 1.78 -0.12 -14.64
C GLU A 17 1.40 0.39 -13.25
N ALA A 18 0.78 -0.47 -12.42
CA ALA A 18 0.41 -0.12 -11.05
C ALA A 18 1.64 0.16 -10.19
N LEU A 19 2.69 -0.67 -10.28
CA LEU A 19 3.95 -0.44 -9.56
C LEU A 19 4.69 0.80 -10.09
N GLY A 20 4.69 1.05 -11.40
CA GLY A 20 5.21 2.28 -12.00
C GLY A 20 4.46 3.53 -11.53
N THR A 21 3.16 3.40 -11.29
CA THR A 21 2.32 4.43 -10.66
C THR A 21 2.69 4.64 -9.19
N LEU A 22 3.25 3.67 -8.49
CA LEU A 22 3.68 3.83 -7.09
C LEU A 22 5.12 4.34 -6.95
N ALA A 23 5.97 4.11 -7.96
CA ALA A 23 7.40 4.48 -7.95
C ALA A 23 7.62 6.01 -7.95
N SER A 24 7.30 6.69 -6.84
CA SER A 24 7.51 8.11 -6.59
C SER A 24 7.38 8.39 -5.10
N GLU A 25 8.36 9.11 -4.54
CA GLU A 25 8.35 9.55 -3.14
C GLU A 25 7.05 10.28 -2.75
N HIS A 26 6.56 11.19 -3.60
CA HIS A 26 5.37 12.01 -3.32
C HIS A 26 4.10 11.16 -3.25
N ARG A 27 4.03 10.11 -4.08
CA ARG A 27 2.88 9.21 -4.11
C ARG A 27 2.84 8.31 -2.88
N ILE A 28 4.00 7.79 -2.45
CA ILE A 28 4.08 7.03 -1.20
C ILE A 28 3.77 7.92 0.00
N ALA A 29 4.26 9.17 0.03
CA ALA A 29 3.94 10.12 1.10
C ALA A 29 2.44 10.41 1.19
N ILE A 30 1.76 10.63 0.05
CA ILE A 30 0.30 10.78 0.01
C ILE A 30 -0.42 9.57 0.62
N LEU A 31 -0.03 8.35 0.23
CA LEU A 31 -0.66 7.13 0.75
C LEU A 31 -0.44 6.97 2.26
N ARG A 32 0.74 7.33 2.78
CA ARG A 32 1.03 7.29 4.22
C ARG A 32 0.19 8.29 5.01
N GLU A 33 0.07 9.53 4.53
CA GLU A 33 -0.77 10.54 5.19
C GLU A 33 -2.25 10.14 5.22
N LEU A 34 -2.73 9.50 4.15
CA LEU A 34 -4.09 8.96 4.10
C LEU A 34 -4.28 7.75 5.02
N ALA A 35 -3.24 6.95 5.26
CA ALA A 35 -3.32 5.76 6.11
C ALA A 35 -3.39 6.08 7.61
N VAL A 36 -2.83 7.21 8.02
CA VAL A 36 -2.85 7.67 9.43
C VAL A 36 -3.97 8.68 9.71
N ALA A 37 -4.77 9.02 8.70
CA ALA A 37 -5.90 9.91 8.86
C ALA A 37 -7.11 9.15 9.41
N ASP A 38 -7.67 9.63 10.52
CA ASP A 38 -8.88 9.05 11.12
C ASP A 38 -10.13 9.26 10.24
N GLU A 39 -10.13 10.30 9.41
CA GLU A 39 -11.26 10.72 8.56
C GLU A 39 -10.77 11.13 7.16
N PRO A 40 -11.63 11.05 6.11
CA PRO A 40 -11.27 11.50 4.76
C PRO A 40 -10.83 12.96 4.72
N LEU A 41 -9.72 13.23 4.04
CA LEU A 41 -9.05 14.53 4.04
C LEU A 41 -9.45 15.39 2.83
N ALA A 42 -9.65 16.69 3.04
CA ALA A 42 -9.78 17.62 1.92
C ALA A 42 -8.46 17.77 1.14
N PHE A 43 -8.53 18.16 -0.13
CA PHE A 43 -7.36 18.37 -0.99
C PHE A 43 -6.28 19.25 -0.33
N SER A 44 -6.69 20.39 0.24
CA SER A 44 -5.77 21.36 0.83
C SER A 44 -5.08 20.83 2.07
N GLU A 45 -5.81 20.07 2.90
CA GLU A 45 -5.30 19.46 4.12
C GLU A 45 -4.29 18.36 3.79
N LEU A 46 -4.66 17.44 2.89
CA LEU A 46 -3.75 16.38 2.45
C LEU A 46 -2.47 16.97 1.84
N ARG A 47 -2.58 18.02 1.02
CA ARG A 47 -1.42 18.71 0.43
C ARG A 47 -0.52 19.34 1.49
N GLU A 48 -1.12 19.96 2.51
CA GLU A 48 -0.39 20.58 3.61
C GLU A 48 0.38 19.54 4.42
N ARG A 49 -0.27 18.43 4.78
CA ARG A 49 0.35 17.31 5.50
C ARG A 49 1.54 16.71 4.74
N VAL A 50 1.38 16.48 3.44
CA VAL A 50 2.46 15.93 2.57
C VAL A 50 3.58 16.96 2.35
N GLY A 51 3.34 18.26 2.57
CA GLY A 51 4.36 19.30 2.46
C GLY A 51 4.70 19.74 1.02
N ILE A 52 3.86 19.41 0.03
CA ILE A 52 4.09 19.81 -1.37
C ILE A 52 3.52 21.22 -1.63
N ARG A 53 4.42 22.20 -1.73
CA ARG A 53 4.07 23.61 -1.98
C ARG A 53 3.44 23.86 -3.35
N ASP A 54 3.84 23.08 -4.35
CA ASP A 54 3.33 23.20 -5.71
C ASP A 54 2.00 22.42 -5.87
N THR A 55 0.91 23.16 -6.00
CA THR A 55 -0.44 22.59 -6.16
C THR A 55 -0.59 21.73 -7.41
N GLY A 56 0.05 22.13 -8.52
CA GLY A 56 -0.03 21.39 -9.78
C GLY A 56 0.67 20.04 -9.69
N ARG A 57 1.87 20.02 -9.08
CA ARG A 57 2.63 18.81 -8.81
C ARG A 57 1.87 17.87 -7.85
N PHE A 58 1.30 18.40 -6.77
CA PHE A 58 0.50 17.60 -5.85
C PHE A 58 -0.73 17.00 -6.56
N ASN A 59 -1.48 17.80 -7.31
CA ASN A 59 -2.64 17.32 -8.07
C ASN A 59 -2.26 16.24 -9.10
N TYR A 60 -1.11 16.40 -9.77
CA TYR A 60 -0.58 15.38 -10.67
C TYR A 60 -0.35 14.05 -9.93
N HIS A 61 0.30 14.07 -8.76
CA HIS A 61 0.54 12.83 -8.00
C HIS A 61 -0.76 12.22 -7.45
N LEU A 62 -1.67 13.04 -6.91
CA LEU A 62 -2.95 12.57 -6.39
C LEU A 62 -3.85 11.99 -7.49
N SER A 63 -3.93 12.63 -8.66
CA SER A 63 -4.72 12.12 -9.79
C SER A 63 -4.27 10.74 -10.25
N LYS A 64 -2.95 10.48 -10.27
CA LYS A 64 -2.41 9.16 -10.58
C LYS A 64 -2.78 8.09 -9.55
N LEU A 65 -2.88 8.45 -8.29
CA LEU A 65 -3.27 7.51 -7.23
C LEU A 65 -4.78 7.21 -7.23
N ARG A 66 -5.61 8.17 -7.62
CA ARG A 66 -7.08 8.03 -7.66
C ARG A 66 -7.58 6.96 -8.62
N GLU A 67 -6.76 6.55 -9.59
CA GLU A 67 -7.12 5.49 -10.53
C GLU A 67 -7.28 4.12 -9.83
N ARG A 68 -6.60 3.89 -8.69
CA ARG A 68 -6.57 2.56 -8.06
C ARG A 68 -6.38 2.53 -6.55
N PHE A 69 -5.63 3.48 -6.00
CA PHE A 69 -5.13 3.42 -4.62
C PHE A 69 -5.87 4.35 -3.66
N VAL A 70 -6.47 5.42 -4.18
CA VAL A 70 -7.17 6.45 -3.40
C VAL A 70 -8.61 6.56 -3.88
N ARG A 71 -9.55 6.70 -2.95
CA ARG A 71 -10.95 6.99 -3.24
C ARG A 71 -11.21 8.47 -2.98
N GLU A 72 -12.06 9.07 -3.80
CA GLU A 72 -12.57 10.42 -3.58
C GLU A 72 -14.08 10.37 -3.42
N THR A 73 -14.58 10.92 -2.31
CA THR A 73 -16.00 11.08 -2.01
C THR A 73 -16.23 12.51 -1.54
N ASP A 74 -17.14 13.24 -2.21
CA ASP A 74 -17.51 14.62 -1.86
C ASP A 74 -16.30 15.59 -1.69
N GLY A 75 -15.29 15.45 -2.55
CA GLY A 75 -14.08 16.29 -2.53
C GLY A 75 -13.09 15.96 -1.41
N LYS A 76 -13.30 14.84 -0.71
CA LYS A 76 -12.39 14.31 0.30
C LYS A 76 -11.76 13.02 -0.18
N TYR A 77 -10.53 12.77 0.27
CA TYR A 77 -9.69 11.67 -0.14
C TYR A 77 -9.45 10.71 1.02
N GLU A 78 -9.56 9.43 0.73
CA GLU A 78 -9.29 8.34 1.66
C GLU A 78 -8.53 7.21 0.96
N LEU A 79 -7.86 6.38 1.75
CA LEU A 79 -7.15 5.21 1.23
C LEU A 79 -8.16 4.18 0.70
N GLY A 80 -7.93 3.64 -0.48
CA GLY A 80 -8.64 2.45 -0.96
C GLY A 80 -7.90 1.17 -0.54
N HIS A 81 -8.57 0.01 -0.62
CA HIS A 81 -7.97 -1.28 -0.23
C HIS A 81 -6.63 -1.59 -0.90
N ALA A 82 -6.44 -1.23 -2.17
CA ALA A 82 -5.16 -1.41 -2.83
C ALA A 82 -4.07 -0.50 -2.23
N GLY A 83 -4.42 0.72 -1.84
CA GLY A 83 -3.53 1.66 -1.14
C GLY A 83 -3.15 1.16 0.25
N GLU A 84 -4.11 0.59 1.01
CA GLU A 84 -3.86 -0.03 2.32
C GLU A 84 -2.77 -1.10 2.25
N ARG A 85 -2.88 -2.00 1.26
CA ARG A 85 -1.89 -3.06 1.06
C ARG A 85 -0.51 -2.53 0.69
N VAL A 86 -0.45 -1.43 -0.07
CA VAL A 86 0.83 -0.77 -0.39
C VAL A 86 1.44 -0.16 0.85
N VAL A 87 0.68 0.60 1.63
CA VAL A 87 1.20 1.23 2.85
C VAL A 87 1.72 0.18 3.82
N LEU A 88 0.96 -0.90 4.04
CA LEU A 88 1.37 -2.05 4.84
C LEU A 88 2.72 -2.60 4.35
N ALA A 89 2.81 -2.95 3.06
CA ALA A 89 4.06 -3.47 2.48
C ALA A 89 5.23 -2.48 2.57
N THR A 90 5.00 -1.16 2.48
CA THR A 90 6.10 -0.19 2.69
C THR A 90 6.51 -0.07 4.16
N THR A 91 5.57 -0.28 5.07
CA THR A 91 5.77 -0.22 6.52
C THR A 91 6.59 -1.43 6.96
N ASP A 92 6.40 -2.60 6.34
CA ASP A 92 7.24 -3.80 6.52
C ASP A 92 8.72 -3.57 6.14
N LEU A 93 8.97 -2.68 5.19
CA LEU A 93 10.30 -2.39 4.66
C LEU A 93 11.05 -1.33 5.47
N ASP A 94 10.37 -0.65 6.40
CA ASP A 94 10.99 0.31 7.31
C ASP A 94 11.00 -0.26 8.74
N ALA A 95 12.09 -0.05 9.48
CA ALA A 95 12.30 -0.73 10.76
C ALA A 95 11.27 -0.31 11.83
N ASP A 96 10.84 0.95 11.80
CA ASP A 96 9.88 1.51 12.75
C ASP A 96 8.45 1.01 12.50
N GLY A 97 8.12 0.83 11.22
CA GLY A 97 6.87 0.32 10.71
C GLY A 97 6.75 -1.19 10.91
N ALA A 98 7.81 -1.94 10.59
CA ALA A 98 7.88 -3.38 10.88
C ALA A 98 7.65 -3.64 12.37
N ALA A 99 8.25 -2.83 13.25
CA ALA A 99 8.05 -2.91 14.70
C ALA A 99 6.63 -2.53 15.15
N THR A 100 5.93 -1.68 14.40
CA THR A 100 4.53 -1.29 14.66
C THR A 100 3.57 -2.38 14.24
N LEU A 101 3.80 -3.01 13.09
CA LEU A 101 2.99 -4.11 12.57
C LEU A 101 3.17 -5.40 13.35
N ALA A 102 4.42 -5.74 13.72
CA ALA A 102 4.71 -6.88 14.59
C ALA A 102 3.92 -6.83 15.93
N LYS A 103 3.61 -5.63 16.44
CA LYS A 103 2.78 -5.45 17.64
C LYS A 103 1.28 -5.56 17.36
N ALA A 104 0.85 -5.31 16.13
CA ALA A 104 -0.54 -5.42 15.70
C ALA A 104 -0.93 -6.88 15.38
N HIS A 105 0.05 -7.74 15.06
CA HIS A 105 -0.17 -9.18 14.94
C HIS A 105 -0.38 -9.77 16.34
N GLY A 106 -1.64 -10.00 16.68
CA GLY A 106 -2.01 -10.72 17.89
C GLY A 106 -1.50 -12.16 17.82
N THR A 107 -0.68 -12.55 18.80
CA THR A 107 -0.55 -13.95 19.18
C THR A 107 -1.85 -14.39 19.83
N ASP A 108 -2.26 -15.62 19.59
CA ASP A 108 -3.37 -16.21 20.32
C ASP A 108 -3.00 -16.52 21.78
N GLU A 109 -3.89 -17.19 22.51
CA GLU A 109 -3.70 -17.58 23.90
C GLU A 109 -2.52 -18.54 24.12
N ASN A 110 -2.01 -19.18 23.07
CA ASN A 110 -0.87 -20.10 23.10
C ASN A 110 0.45 -19.45 22.65
N GLY A 111 0.43 -18.19 22.20
CA GLY A 111 1.61 -17.56 21.62
C GLY A 111 1.80 -17.88 20.14
N GLU A 112 0.83 -18.53 19.49
CA GLU A 112 0.88 -18.92 18.09
C GLU A 112 0.32 -17.78 17.21
N CYS A 113 0.79 -17.72 15.97
CA CYS A 113 0.22 -16.77 15.01
C CYS A 113 -1.24 -17.13 14.74
N ALA A 114 -2.16 -16.23 15.07
CA ALA A 114 -3.61 -16.43 14.87
C ALA A 114 -4.03 -16.62 13.39
N VAL A 115 -3.11 -16.48 12.43
CA VAL A 115 -3.39 -16.65 11.00
C VAL A 115 -2.82 -17.94 10.40
N CYS A 116 -1.61 -18.37 10.78
CA CYS A 116 -1.00 -19.60 10.26
C CYS A 116 -0.75 -20.71 11.28
N GLY A 117 -0.85 -20.42 12.58
CA GLY A 117 -0.57 -21.38 13.65
C GLY A 117 0.91 -21.77 13.80
N GLU A 118 1.86 -21.02 13.24
CA GLU A 118 3.29 -21.22 13.51
C GLU A 118 3.69 -20.53 14.83
N GLU A 119 4.44 -21.24 15.67
CA GLU A 119 5.18 -20.67 16.80
C GLU A 119 6.32 -19.78 16.26
N ASP A 120 6.49 -18.57 16.81
CA ASP A 120 7.47 -17.57 16.35
C ASP A 120 7.33 -17.13 14.88
N CYS A 121 6.09 -17.01 14.38
CA CYS A 121 5.85 -16.48 13.03
C CYS A 121 6.31 -15.01 12.91
N ASN A 122 7.41 -14.78 12.20
CA ASN A 122 7.93 -13.44 11.89
C ASN A 122 7.43 -12.89 10.53
N ARG A 123 6.29 -13.38 10.03
CA ARG A 123 5.68 -12.90 8.78
C ARG A 123 4.73 -11.74 9.08
N VAL A 124 4.95 -10.63 8.39
CA VAL A 124 4.16 -9.40 8.58
C VAL A 124 2.86 -9.39 7.76
N ILE A 125 2.74 -10.27 6.76
CA ILE A 125 1.50 -10.41 5.98
C ILE A 125 1.20 -11.89 5.76
N HIS A 126 -0.02 -12.30 6.12
CA HIS A 126 -0.63 -13.54 5.69
C HIS A 126 -1.67 -13.26 4.61
N VAL A 127 -1.36 -13.64 3.37
CA VAL A 127 -2.29 -13.50 2.25
C VAL A 127 -2.84 -14.88 1.91
N HIS A 128 -4.13 -15.09 2.18
CA HIS A 128 -4.84 -16.25 1.63
C HIS A 128 -5.29 -15.91 0.20
N LEU A 129 -4.54 -16.41 -0.78
CA LEU A 129 -4.94 -16.36 -2.18
C LEU A 129 -5.71 -17.65 -2.50
N SER A 130 -7.04 -17.56 -2.59
CA SER A 130 -7.83 -18.64 -3.18
C SER A 130 -7.58 -18.64 -4.68
N GLY A 131 -6.84 -19.64 -5.17
CA GLY A 131 -6.72 -19.90 -6.61
C GLY A 131 -8.03 -20.47 -7.15
N ALA A 132 -8.42 -20.02 -8.34
CA ALA A 132 -9.44 -20.68 -9.17
C ALA A 132 -8.80 -21.81 -9.98
#